data_AF-A0A1Z9DVK2-F1
#
_entry.id   AF-A0A1Z9DVK2-F1
#
_cell.length_a   1.000
_cell.length_b   1.000
_cell.length_c   1.000
_cell.angle_alpha   90.00
_cell.angle_beta   90.00
_cell.angle_gamma   90.00
#
_symmetry.space_group_name_H-M   'P 1'
#
loop_
_entity.id
_entity.type
_entity.pdbx_description
1 polymer ?
#
loop_
_entity_poly.entity_id
_entity_poly.type
_entity_poly.pdbx_seq_one_letter_code
_entity_poly.pdbx_strand_id
1 'polypeptide(L)'
;MENKIEKKINLIENLKQIFEKKKKIFITLIISFIIILIGVNFSGYNKKIQNEKISEKYIKAGIYLSSKDLKKSKKIYEEIVNSKNKFYSSLALNNIIENELEEDSEKILKLFKVIENIKGTKEQKDLIKLKKALFLIKINKENEGRKILEEIVSDNSIWKETAEDILQ
;
A
#
# COMPACT_ATOMS: atom_id res chain seq x y z
N MET A 1 24.25 -44.02 29.29
CA MET A 1 24.51 -42.58 29.05
C MET A 1 25.60 -42.39 28.00
N GLU A 2 26.63 -43.24 28.00
CA GLU A 2 27.78 -43.25 27.07
C GLU A 2 27.40 -43.39 25.57
N ASN A 3 26.56 -44.36 25.18
CA ASN A 3 26.19 -44.56 23.76
C ASN A 3 25.52 -43.34 23.08
N LYS A 4 24.84 -42.48 23.86
CA LYS A 4 24.25 -41.23 23.33
C LYS A 4 25.32 -40.15 23.14
N ILE A 5 26.33 -40.12 24.00
CA ILE A 5 27.45 -39.17 23.94
C ILE A 5 28.34 -39.52 22.74
N GLU A 6 28.66 -40.81 22.58
CA GLU A 6 29.48 -41.32 21.47
C GLU A 6 28.83 -41.09 20.10
N LYS A 7 27.51 -41.32 19.99
CA LYS A 7 26.75 -41.01 18.77
C LYS A 7 26.77 -39.50 18.44
N LYS A 8 26.72 -38.63 19.45
CA LYS A 8 26.79 -37.18 19.27
C LYS A 8 28.19 -36.72 18.84
N ILE A 9 29.25 -37.35 19.36
CA ILE A 9 30.64 -37.12 18.97
C ILE A 9 30.85 -37.50 17.49
N ASN A 10 30.40 -38.68 17.08
CA ASN A 10 30.49 -39.14 15.69
C ASN A 10 29.75 -38.22 14.71
N LEU A 11 28.59 -37.67 15.10
CA LEU A 11 27.88 -36.69 14.28
C LEU A 11 28.69 -35.39 14.10
N ILE A 12 29.34 -34.90 15.15
CA ILE A 12 30.16 -33.69 15.11
C ILE A 12 31.40 -33.90 14.23
N GLU A 13 32.06 -35.05 14.33
CA GLU A 13 33.22 -35.37 13.49
C GLU A 13 32.84 -35.50 12.01
N ASN A 14 31.73 -36.15 11.70
CA ASN A 14 31.21 -36.25 10.33
C ASN A 14 30.87 -34.87 9.75
N LEU A 15 30.25 -33.98 10.54
CA LEU A 15 29.97 -32.60 10.13
C LEU A 15 31.26 -31.81 9.88
N LYS A 16 32.28 -31.99 10.73
CA LYS A 16 33.59 -31.35 10.58
C LYS A 16 34.29 -31.79 9.30
N GLN A 17 34.28 -33.10 8.99
CA GLN A 17 34.87 -33.62 7.75
C GLN A 17 34.15 -33.09 6.50
N ILE A 18 32.81 -33.01 6.53
CA ILE A 18 32.02 -32.46 5.42
C ILE A 18 32.32 -30.97 5.22
N PHE A 19 32.44 -30.21 6.31
CA PHE A 19 32.76 -28.78 6.26
C PHE A 19 34.16 -28.54 5.68
N GLU A 20 35.18 -29.28 6.12
CA GLU A 20 36.53 -29.16 5.57
C GLU A 20 36.58 -29.51 4.08
N LYS A 21 35.91 -30.60 3.65
CA LYS A 21 35.89 -31.03 2.24
C LYS A 21 35.15 -30.05 1.32
N LYS A 22 34.11 -29.37 1.82
CA LYS A 22 33.24 -28.46 1.03
C LYS A 22 33.36 -26.99 1.46
N LYS A 23 34.44 -26.61 2.15
CA LYS A 23 34.63 -25.28 2.75
C LYS A 23 34.39 -24.12 1.79
N LYS A 24 34.86 -24.25 0.53
CA LYS A 24 34.64 -23.22 -0.52
C LYS A 24 33.16 -22.98 -0.80
N ILE A 25 32.35 -24.04 -0.89
CA ILE A 25 30.89 -23.94 -1.13
C ILE A 25 30.21 -23.23 0.04
N PHE A 26 30.57 -23.59 1.28
CA PHE A 26 30.03 -22.92 2.47
C PHE A 26 30.40 -21.42 2.50
N ILE A 27 31.64 -21.06 2.16
CA ILE A 27 32.06 -19.66 2.07
C ILE A 27 31.25 -18.93 1.00
N THR A 28 31.07 -19.50 -0.19
CA THR A 28 30.27 -18.90 -1.27
C THR A 28 28.80 -18.70 -0.86
N LEU A 29 28.21 -19.68 -0.15
CA LEU A 29 26.85 -19.56 0.38
C LEU A 29 26.72 -18.45 1.42
N ILE A 30 27.69 -18.33 2.34
CA ILE A 30 27.71 -17.26 3.35
C ILE A 30 27.82 -15.88 2.68
N ILE A 31 28.71 -15.73 1.69
CA ILE A 31 28.86 -14.49 0.93
C ILE A 31 27.56 -14.15 0.19
N SER A 32 26.94 -15.13 -0.48
CA SER A 32 25.66 -14.94 -1.16
C SER A 32 24.56 -14.52 -0.19
N PHE A 33 24.49 -15.13 1.00
CA PHE A 33 23.54 -14.77 2.05
C PHE A 33 23.74 -13.33 2.54
N ILE A 34 24.99 -12.89 2.75
CA ILE A 34 25.31 -11.50 3.14
C ILE A 34 24.86 -10.52 2.04
N ILE A 35 25.11 -10.83 0.77
CA ILE A 35 24.67 -9.98 -0.37
C ILE A 35 23.14 -9.86 -0.39
N ILE A 36 22.41 -10.97 -0.18
CA ILE A 36 20.95 -10.96 -0.10
C ILE A 36 20.47 -10.07 1.05
N LEU A 37 21.08 -10.19 2.24
CA LEU A 37 20.74 -9.35 3.39
C LEU A 37 20.95 -7.85 3.11
N ILE A 38 22.07 -7.47 2.48
CA ILE A 38 22.35 -6.08 2.11
C ILE A 38 21.29 -5.58 1.11
N GLY A 39 20.96 -6.38 0.09
CA GLY A 39 19.96 -6.04 -0.92
C GLY A 39 18.56 -5.80 -0.34
N VAL A 40 18.13 -6.66 0.59
CA VAL A 40 16.83 -6.50 1.27
C VAL A 40 16.77 -5.20 2.08
N ASN A 41 17.81 -4.88 2.84
CA ASN A 41 17.87 -3.65 3.65
C ASN A 41 17.85 -2.37 2.78
N PHE A 42 18.59 -2.35 1.68
CA PHE A 42 18.61 -1.21 0.75
C PHE A 42 17.22 -0.93 0.14
N SER A 43 16.45 -1.99 -0.15
CA SER A 43 15.08 -1.86 -0.69
C SER A 43 14.12 -1.16 0.30
N GLY A 44 14.30 -1.39 1.61
CA GLY A 44 13.51 -0.75 2.66
C GLY A 44 13.84 0.73 2.82
N TYR A 45 15.12 1.08 2.73
CA TYR A 45 15.60 2.46 2.80
C TYR A 45 15.04 3.34 1.67
N ASN A 46 15.03 2.83 0.44
CA ASN A 46 14.49 3.56 -0.71
C ASN A 46 13.00 3.84 -0.57
N LYS A 47 12.22 2.91 -0.02
CA LYS A 47 10.79 3.12 0.26
C LYS A 47 10.57 4.23 1.29
N LYS A 48 11.41 4.30 2.33
CA LYS A 48 11.34 5.35 3.35
C LYS A 48 11.54 6.73 2.73
N ILE A 49 12.59 6.91 1.93
CA ILE A 49 12.86 8.18 1.24
C ILE A 49 11.71 8.57 0.30
N GLN A 50 11.14 7.60 -0.42
CA GLN A 50 9.99 7.88 -1.29
C GLN A 50 8.78 8.36 -0.49
N ASN A 51 8.47 7.72 0.64
CA ASN A 51 7.37 8.14 1.51
C ASN A 51 7.60 9.54 2.10
N GLU A 52 8.83 9.86 2.50
CA GLU A 52 9.21 11.18 3.00
C GLU A 52 8.95 12.26 1.94
N LYS A 53 9.45 12.07 0.73
CA LYS A 53 9.21 13.01 -0.39
C LYS A 53 7.72 13.18 -0.73
N ILE A 54 6.94 12.10 -0.69
CA ILE A 54 5.49 12.18 -0.93
C ILE A 54 4.77 12.90 0.21
N SER A 55 5.22 12.69 1.47
CA SER A 55 4.66 13.40 2.62
C SER A 55 4.90 14.90 2.54
N GLU A 56 6.10 15.34 2.15
CA GLU A 56 6.42 16.76 1.94
C GLU A 56 5.56 17.36 0.84
N LYS A 57 5.37 16.65 -0.28
CA LYS A 57 4.45 17.07 -1.34
C LYS A 57 3.02 17.21 -0.82
N TYR A 58 2.55 16.27 -0.01
CA TYR A 58 1.21 16.30 0.56
C TYR A 58 1.01 17.53 1.45
N ILE A 59 1.96 17.82 2.35
CA ILE A 59 1.93 19.03 3.18
C ILE A 59 1.96 20.29 2.31
N LYS A 60 2.83 20.33 1.28
CA LYS A 60 2.93 21.47 0.37
C LYS A 60 1.62 21.72 -0.40
N ALA A 61 0.93 20.67 -0.83
CA ALA A 61 -0.38 20.79 -1.47
C ALA A 61 -1.43 21.37 -0.52
N GLY A 62 -1.40 20.97 0.76
CA GLY A 62 -2.23 21.54 1.82
C GLY A 62 -1.92 23.02 2.09
N ILE A 63 -0.65 23.42 2.09
CA ILE A 63 -0.26 24.84 2.22
C ILE A 63 -0.84 25.66 1.06
N TYR A 64 -0.72 25.19 -0.18
CA TYR A 64 -1.31 25.88 -1.33
C TYR A 64 -2.84 25.92 -1.27
N LEU A 65 -3.48 24.87 -0.77
CA LEU A 65 -4.92 24.84 -0.55
C LEU A 65 -5.35 25.94 0.41
N SER A 66 -4.70 26.01 1.58
CA SER A 66 -4.96 27.02 2.61
C SER A 66 -4.66 28.45 2.12
N SER A 67 -3.68 28.62 1.23
CA SER A 67 -3.37 29.91 0.60
C SER A 67 -4.27 30.26 -0.59
N LYS A 68 -5.33 29.48 -0.86
CA LYS A 68 -6.27 29.63 -1.99
C LYS A 68 -5.62 29.49 -3.37
N ASP A 69 -4.42 28.93 -3.48
CA ASP A 69 -3.79 28.58 -4.76
C ASP A 69 -4.27 27.18 -5.20
N LEU A 70 -5.56 27.11 -5.56
CA LEU A 70 -6.25 25.85 -5.87
C LEU A 70 -5.60 25.12 -7.05
N LYS A 71 -5.12 25.86 -8.06
CA LYS A 71 -4.47 25.28 -9.23
C LYS A 71 -3.18 24.54 -8.88
N LYS A 72 -2.32 25.11 -8.04
CA LYS A 72 -1.10 24.43 -7.58
C LYS A 72 -1.43 23.27 -6.63
N SER A 73 -2.38 23.48 -5.72
CA SER A 73 -2.81 22.43 -4.80
C SER A 73 -3.31 21.19 -5.55
N LYS A 74 -4.26 21.39 -6.48
CA LYS A 74 -4.80 20.36 -7.37
C LYS A 74 -3.70 19.59 -8.09
N LYS A 75 -2.78 20.31 -8.75
CA LYS A 75 -1.68 19.69 -9.50
C LYS A 75 -0.84 18.75 -8.62
N ILE A 76 -0.49 19.19 -7.41
CA ILE A 76 0.34 18.38 -6.51
C ILE A 76 -0.45 17.19 -5.97
N TYR A 77 -1.73 17.35 -5.61
CA TYR A 77 -2.55 16.22 -5.19
C TYR A 77 -2.73 15.19 -6.32
N GLU A 78 -2.93 15.60 -7.56
CA GLU A 78 -2.97 14.69 -8.72
C GLU A 78 -1.65 13.93 -8.90
N GLU A 79 -0.50 14.60 -8.74
CA GLU A 79 0.81 13.95 -8.75
C GLU A 79 0.92 12.89 -7.63
N ILE A 80 0.41 13.19 -6.43
CA ILE A 80 0.42 12.25 -5.30
C ILE A 80 -0.49 11.05 -5.58
N VAL A 81 -1.68 11.24 -6.14
CA VAL A 81 -2.55 10.12 -6.54
C VAL A 81 -1.83 9.22 -7.54
N ASN A 82 -1.25 9.80 -8.58
CA ASN A 82 -0.55 9.06 -9.63
C ASN A 82 0.75 8.38 -9.17
N SER A 83 1.33 8.81 -8.05
CA SER A 83 2.47 8.14 -7.42
C SER A 83 2.14 6.75 -6.84
N LYS A 84 0.84 6.42 -6.70
CA LYS A 84 0.35 5.14 -6.16
C LYS A 84 0.90 4.83 -4.76
N ASN A 85 1.17 5.86 -3.97
CA ASN A 85 1.55 5.71 -2.58
C ASN A 85 0.40 5.12 -1.76
N LYS A 86 0.67 4.08 -0.98
CA LYS A 86 -0.34 3.33 -0.22
C LYS A 86 -1.22 4.20 0.68
N PHE A 87 -0.65 5.26 1.27
CA PHE A 87 -1.36 6.12 2.21
C PHE A 87 -1.76 7.45 1.56
N TYR A 88 -0.78 8.16 1.01
CA TYR A 88 -1.00 9.54 0.55
C TYR A 88 -1.85 9.64 -0.72
N SER A 89 -1.91 8.61 -1.57
CA SER A 89 -2.76 8.68 -2.77
C SER A 89 -4.25 8.71 -2.43
N SER A 90 -4.70 7.94 -1.43
CA SER A 90 -6.10 8.01 -0.98
C SER A 90 -6.40 9.34 -0.29
N LEU A 91 -5.48 9.84 0.54
CA LEU A 91 -5.65 11.13 1.22
C LEU A 91 -5.70 12.31 0.24
N ALA A 92 -4.85 12.29 -0.79
CA ALA A 92 -4.83 13.29 -1.85
C ALA A 92 -6.13 13.28 -2.65
N LEU A 93 -6.66 12.10 -3.00
CA LEU A 93 -7.95 12.02 -3.69
C LEU A 93 -9.09 12.59 -2.83
N ASN A 94 -9.14 12.28 -1.54
CA ASN A 94 -10.17 12.86 -0.65
C ASN A 94 -10.08 14.39 -0.64
N ASN A 95 -8.87 14.96 -0.55
CA ASN A 95 -8.67 16.40 -0.59
C ASN A 95 -9.15 17.03 -1.91
N ILE A 96 -8.93 16.36 -3.05
CA ILE A 96 -9.44 16.81 -4.35
C ILE A 96 -10.97 16.88 -4.35
N ILE A 97 -11.64 15.86 -3.80
CA ILE A 97 -13.10 15.74 -3.81
C ILE A 97 -13.74 16.70 -2.79
N GLU A 98 -13.26 16.70 -1.54
CA GLU A 98 -13.83 17.48 -0.44
C GLU A 98 -13.68 18.99 -0.64
N ASN A 99 -12.63 19.42 -1.33
CA ASN A 99 -12.37 20.83 -1.63
C ASN A 99 -12.73 21.22 -3.07
N GLU A 100 -13.43 20.34 -3.79
CA GLU A 100 -13.92 20.58 -5.16
C GLU A 100 -12.83 21.09 -6.11
N LEU A 101 -11.61 20.53 -5.98
CA LEU A 101 -10.45 20.94 -6.79
C LEU A 101 -10.55 20.46 -8.24
N GLU A 102 -11.42 19.48 -8.51
CA GLU A 102 -11.73 18.99 -9.85
C GLU A 102 -13.24 18.93 -10.06
N GLU A 103 -13.69 19.53 -11.16
CA GLU A 103 -15.11 19.54 -11.56
C GLU A 103 -15.41 18.40 -12.55
N ASP A 104 -14.40 17.94 -13.28
CA ASP A 104 -14.53 16.82 -14.21
C ASP A 104 -14.69 15.49 -13.44
N SER A 105 -15.94 15.04 -13.33
CA SER A 105 -16.29 13.78 -12.68
C SER A 105 -15.61 12.56 -13.31
N GLU A 106 -15.41 12.54 -14.63
CA GLU A 106 -14.71 11.43 -15.30
C GLU A 106 -13.23 11.42 -14.94
N LYS A 107 -12.62 12.59 -14.72
CA LYS A 107 -11.26 12.68 -14.21
C LYS A 107 -11.16 12.19 -12.76
N ILE A 108 -12.12 12.52 -11.90
CA ILE A 108 -12.17 11.97 -10.53
C ILE A 108 -12.33 10.43 -10.56
N LEU A 109 -13.21 9.90 -11.41
CA LEU A 109 -13.38 8.45 -11.57
C LEU A 109 -12.10 7.75 -12.07
N LYS A 110 -11.29 8.42 -12.91
CA LYS A 110 -9.95 7.92 -13.29
C LYS A 110 -9.00 7.90 -12.09
N LEU A 111 -9.04 8.90 -11.21
CA LEU A 111 -8.24 8.91 -9.98
C LEU A 111 -8.66 7.80 -9.01
N PHE A 112 -9.96 7.50 -8.89
CA PHE A 112 -10.45 6.32 -8.17
C PHE A 112 -9.84 5.03 -8.72
N LYS A 113 -9.85 4.84 -10.05
CA LYS A 113 -9.22 3.66 -10.69
C LYS A 113 -7.73 3.54 -10.36
N VAL A 114 -7.00 4.65 -10.22
CA VAL A 114 -5.59 4.62 -9.81
C VAL A 114 -5.44 4.04 -8.41
N ILE A 115 -6.25 4.50 -7.45
CA ILE A 115 -6.15 4.06 -6.05
C ILE A 115 -6.70 2.64 -5.81
N GLU A 116 -7.71 2.21 -6.57
CA GLU A 116 -8.26 0.84 -6.51
C GLU A 116 -7.20 -0.23 -6.86
N ASN A 117 -6.24 0.13 -7.70
CA ASN A 117 -5.16 -0.76 -8.13
C ASN A 117 -3.98 -0.83 -7.16
N ILE A 118 -4.02 -0.08 -6.05
CA ILE A 118 -2.95 -0.09 -5.04
C ILE A 118 -3.12 -1.32 -4.14
N LYS A 119 -2.01 -1.99 -3.79
CA LYS A 119 -2.03 -3.13 -2.86
C LYS A 119 -2.45 -2.67 -1.46
N GLY A 120 -3.58 -3.18 -0.98
CA GLY A 120 -4.14 -2.90 0.35
C GLY A 120 -4.82 -4.12 0.96
N THR A 121 -5.22 -4.00 2.22
CA THR A 121 -6.06 -5.02 2.88
C THR A 121 -7.49 -4.98 2.32
N LYS A 122 -8.32 -5.97 2.64
CA LYS A 122 -9.73 -5.99 2.21
C LYS A 122 -10.45 -4.73 2.71
N GLU A 123 -10.24 -4.38 3.97
CA GLU A 123 -10.87 -3.22 4.62
C GLU A 123 -10.48 -1.91 3.94
N GLN A 124 -9.22 -1.78 3.51
CA GLN A 124 -8.75 -0.60 2.77
C GLN A 124 -9.39 -0.49 1.39
N LYS A 125 -9.55 -1.62 0.69
CA LYS A 125 -10.20 -1.66 -0.62
C LYS A 125 -11.69 -1.38 -0.52
N ASP A 126 -12.36 -1.95 0.47
CA ASP A 126 -13.78 -1.73 0.72
C ASP A 126 -14.05 -0.27 1.11
N LEU A 127 -13.15 0.39 1.86
CA LEU A 127 -13.24 1.84 2.11
C LEU A 127 -13.13 2.67 0.83
N ILE A 128 -12.24 2.29 -0.10
CA ILE A 128 -12.11 2.96 -1.39
C ILE A 128 -13.40 2.78 -2.21
N LYS A 129 -13.95 1.57 -2.24
CA LYS A 129 -15.25 1.28 -2.88
C LYS A 129 -16.37 2.14 -2.27
N LEU A 130 -16.46 2.20 -0.95
CA LEU A 130 -17.46 3.00 -0.23
C LEU A 130 -17.40 4.47 -0.65
N LYS A 131 -16.20 5.07 -0.62
CA LYS A 131 -16.00 6.46 -1.03
C LYS A 131 -16.34 6.71 -2.51
N LYS A 132 -16.02 5.74 -3.38
CA LYS A 132 -16.38 5.81 -4.80
C LYS A 132 -17.89 5.74 -5.00
N ALA A 133 -18.58 4.88 -4.27
CA ALA A 133 -20.03 4.78 -4.29
C ALA A 133 -20.68 6.10 -3.89
N LEU A 134 -20.23 6.69 -2.77
CA LEU A 134 -20.68 8.02 -2.32
C LEU A 134 -20.44 9.10 -3.38
N PHE A 135 -19.27 9.09 -4.03
CA PHE A 135 -18.99 10.03 -5.11
C PHE A 135 -19.91 9.82 -6.32
N LEU A 136 -20.17 8.58 -6.74
CA LEU A 136 -21.09 8.25 -7.83
C LEU A 136 -22.51 8.74 -7.54
N ILE A 137 -22.99 8.56 -6.31
CA ILE A 137 -24.29 9.09 -5.87
C ILE A 137 -24.29 10.63 -5.95
N LYS A 138 -23.23 11.31 -5.47
CA LYS A 138 -23.07 12.78 -5.55
C LYS A 138 -23.19 13.30 -7.00
N ILE A 139 -22.73 12.54 -7.99
CA ILE A 139 -22.76 12.93 -9.42
C ILE A 139 -23.97 12.36 -10.19
N ASN A 140 -25.06 12.00 -9.50
CA ASN A 140 -26.30 11.46 -10.07
C ASN A 140 -26.14 10.09 -10.80
N LYS A 141 -25.08 9.33 -10.50
CA LYS A 141 -24.89 7.93 -10.95
C LYS A 141 -25.33 6.96 -9.84
N GLU A 142 -26.52 7.18 -9.30
CA GLU A 142 -27.02 6.48 -8.10
C GLU A 142 -27.01 4.95 -8.25
N ASN A 143 -27.51 4.43 -9.37
CA ASN A 143 -27.55 2.99 -9.62
C ASN A 143 -26.15 2.33 -9.57
N GLU A 144 -25.13 3.00 -10.10
CA GLU A 144 -23.75 2.51 -10.05
C GLU A 144 -23.20 2.55 -8.63
N GLY A 145 -23.49 3.62 -7.88
CA GLY A 145 -23.10 3.77 -6.48
C GLY A 145 -23.76 2.71 -5.58
N ARG A 146 -25.08 2.55 -5.67
CA ARG A 146 -25.84 1.56 -4.89
C ARG A 146 -25.35 0.14 -5.12
N LYS A 147 -25.06 -0.24 -6.37
CA LYS A 147 -24.48 -1.55 -6.68
C LYS A 147 -23.16 -1.81 -5.95
N ILE A 148 -22.29 -0.81 -5.84
CA ILE A 148 -21.03 -0.94 -5.09
C ILE A 148 -21.30 -1.07 -3.59
N LEU A 149 -22.29 -0.36 -3.04
CA LEU A 149 -22.69 -0.50 -1.63
C LEU A 149 -23.23 -1.90 -1.34
N GLU A 150 -24.08 -2.43 -2.22
CA GLU A 150 -24.62 -3.80 -2.12
C GLU A 150 -23.50 -4.85 -2.11
N GLU A 151 -22.46 -4.68 -2.93
CA GLU A 151 -21.26 -5.56 -2.90
C GLU A 151 -20.56 -5.53 -1.52
N ILE A 152 -20.42 -4.33 -0.92
CA ILE A 152 -19.79 -4.18 0.40
C ILE A 152 -20.60 -4.89 1.49
N VAL A 153 -21.94 -4.81 1.39
CA VAL A 153 -22.87 -5.48 2.31
C VAL A 153 -22.78 -7.00 2.15
N SER A 154 -22.80 -7.51 0.90
CA SER A 154 -22.71 -8.95 0.63
C SER A 154 -21.37 -9.56 1.06
N ASP A 155 -20.29 -8.79 0.97
CA ASP A 155 -18.93 -9.24 1.32
C ASP A 155 -18.66 -9.24 2.83
N ASN A 156 -19.68 -8.97 3.67
CA ASN A 156 -19.58 -8.85 5.13
C ASN A 156 -18.39 -7.97 5.57
N SER A 157 -18.25 -6.82 4.90
CA SER A 157 -17.18 -5.86 5.19
C SER A 157 -17.34 -5.21 6.56
N ILE A 158 -16.25 -4.71 7.14
CA ILE A 158 -16.31 -3.81 8.32
C ILE A 158 -17.12 -2.54 8.03
N TRP A 159 -17.28 -2.18 6.75
CA TRP A 159 -18.07 -1.03 6.31
C TRP A 159 -19.53 -1.38 5.98
N LYS A 160 -19.96 -2.61 6.29
CA LYS A 160 -21.32 -3.08 6.00
C LYS A 160 -22.39 -2.17 6.61
N GLU A 161 -22.30 -1.90 7.91
CA GLU A 161 -23.31 -1.08 8.62
C GLU A 161 -23.42 0.30 7.97
N THR A 162 -22.29 0.95 7.68
CA THR A 162 -22.27 2.23 6.97
C THR A 162 -22.87 2.14 5.58
N ALA A 163 -22.62 1.05 4.84
CA ALA A 163 -23.19 0.86 3.51
C ALA A 163 -24.71 0.61 3.55
N GLU A 164 -25.21 -0.13 4.55
CA GLU A 164 -26.64 -0.34 4.79
C GLU A 164 -27.34 0.98 5.14
N ASP A 165 -26.73 1.81 5.99
CA ASP A 165 -27.27 3.13 6.35
C ASP A 165 -27.41 4.06 5.15
N ILE A 166 -26.47 3.99 4.19
CA ILE A 166 -26.51 4.81 2.97
C ILE A 166 -27.58 4.29 1.96
N LEU A 167 -27.91 2.99 2.02
CA LEU A 167 -28.86 2.37 1.09
C LEU A 167 -30.33 2.59 1.49
N GLN A 168 -30.59 2.95 2.74
CA GLN A 168 -31.93 3.29 3.27
C GLN A 168 -32.43 4.62 2.72
#